data_AF-A0A3D5XAB0-F1
#
_entry.id   AF-A0A3D5XAB0-F1
#
_cell.length_a   1.000
_cell.length_b   1.000
_cell.length_c   1.000
_cell.angle_alpha   90.00
_cell.angle_beta   90.00
_cell.angle_gamma   90.00
#
_symmetry.space_group_name_H-M   'P 1'
#
loop_
_entity.id
_entity.type
_entity.pdbx_description
1 polymer ?
#
loop_
_entity_poly.entity_id
_entity_poly.type
_entity_poly.pdbx_seq_one_letter_code
_entity_poly.pdbx_strand_id
1 'polypeptide(L)' 'MLGKTTEYAIRALVYIFTQNNEGKRPGFREVSKMIDSPEQFTGKVLQYLTRAQIISSMRGRGGG' A
#
# COMPACT_ATOMS: atom_id res chain seq x y z
N MET A 1 -6.06 18.94 7.77
CA MET A 1 -7.30 18.49 7.11
C MET A 1 -7.11 17.06 6.64
N LEU A 2 -8.05 16.15 6.87
CA LEU A 2 -7.97 14.79 6.32
C LEU A 2 -8.40 14.84 4.83
N GLY A 3 -7.53 14.38 3.94
CA GLY A 3 -7.75 14.42 2.49
C GLY A 3 -7.66 13.03 1.85
N LYS A 4 -7.80 12.97 0.52
CA LYS A 4 -7.75 11.72 -0.25
C LYS A 4 -6.49 10.89 0.01
N THR A 5 -5.34 11.55 0.25
CA THR A 5 -4.10 10.88 0.65
C THR A 5 -4.27 10.05 1.91
N THR A 6 -4.93 10.61 2.94
CA THR A 6 -5.15 9.91 4.21
C THR A 6 -6.16 8.79 4.05
N GLU A 7 -7.24 9.00 3.29
CA GLU A 7 -8.24 7.97 2.99
C GLU A 7 -7.59 6.75 2.32
N TYR A 8 -6.83 6.96 1.24
CA TYR A 8 -6.15 5.87 0.54
C TYR A 8 -5.04 5.24 1.37
N ALA A 9 -4.34 6.01 2.22
CA ALA A 9 -3.34 5.46 3.14
C ALA A 9 -3.96 4.46 4.11
N ILE A 10 -5.09 4.81 4.74
CA ILE A 10 -5.77 3.94 5.68
C ILE A 10 -6.27 2.66 4.97
N ARG A 11 -6.92 2.81 3.81
CA ARG A 11 -7.38 1.65 3.02
C ARG A 11 -6.22 0.73 2.62
N ALA A 12 -5.10 1.30 2.16
CA ALA A 12 -3.91 0.55 1.80
C ALA A 12 -3.33 -0.22 3.00
N LEU A 13 -3.23 0.43 4.17
CA LEU A 13 -2.71 -0.21 5.39
C LEU A 13 -3.57 -1.40 5.82
N VAL A 14 -4.91 -1.24 5.81
CA VAL A 14 -5.83 -2.33 6.15
C VAL A 14 -5.68 -3.48 5.17
N TYR A 15 -5.62 -3.20 3.87
CA TYR A 15 -5.46 -4.24 2.86
C TYR A 15 -4.12 -4.98 3.00
N ILE A 16 -3.01 -4.24 3.12
CA ILE A 16 -1.67 -4.80 3.31
C ILE A 16 -1.61 -5.67 4.57
N PHE A 17 -2.17 -5.20 5.69
CA PHE A 17 -2.21 -5.96 6.94
C PHE A 17 -2.96 -7.29 6.77
N THR A 18 -4.14 -7.26 6.15
CA THR A 18 -4.93 -8.49 5.89
C THR A 18 -4.16 -9.47 5.00
N GLN A 19 -3.52 -9.00 3.92
CA GLN A 19 -2.73 -9.87 3.04
C GLN A 19 -1.48 -10.42 3.75
N ASN A 20 -0.82 -9.62 4.57
CA ASN A 20 0.34 -10.06 5.35
C ASN A 20 -0.02 -11.16 6.35
N ASN A 21 -1.21 -11.10 6.98
CA ASN A 21 -1.69 -12.17 7.85
C ASN A 21 -1.93 -13.50 7.10
N GLU A 22 -2.16 -13.45 5.79
CA GLU A 22 -2.22 -14.62 4.92
C GLU A 22 -0.84 -15.02 4.36
N GLY A 23 0.25 -14.39 4.81
CA GLY A 23 1.61 -14.64 4.34
C GLY A 23 1.92 -14.07 2.95
N LYS A 24 1.02 -13.26 2.38
CA LYS A 24 1.19 -12.60 1.08
C LYS A 24 1.89 -11.25 1.24
N ARG A 25 2.44 -10.73 0.15
CA ARG A 25 3.09 -9.42 0.06
C ARG A 25 2.54 -8.68 -1.16
N PRO A 26 1.45 -7.92 -1.01
CA PRO A 26 0.77 -7.33 -2.16
C PRO A 26 1.62 -6.19 -2.76
N GLY A 27 1.78 -6.21 -4.08
CA GLY A 27 2.48 -5.14 -4.80
C GLY A 27 1.58 -3.91 -5.01
N PHE A 28 2.17 -2.75 -5.31
CA PHE A 28 1.42 -1.49 -5.39
C PHE A 28 0.25 -1.50 -6.40
N ARG A 29 0.37 -2.22 -7.52
CA ARG A 29 -0.72 -2.34 -8.51
C ARG A 29 -1.91 -3.09 -7.95
N GLU A 30 -1.66 -4.19 -7.23
CA GLU A 30 -2.68 -4.97 -6.54
C GLU A 30 -3.36 -4.12 -5.46
N VAL A 31 -2.56 -3.46 -4.62
CA VAL A 31 -3.09 -2.55 -3.60
C VAL A 31 -3.99 -1.49 -4.24
N SER A 32 -3.54 -0.85 -5.32
CA SER A 32 -4.30 0.20 -6.01
C SER A 32 -5.65 -0.28 -6.52
N LYS A 33 -5.69 -1.49 -7.10
CA LYS A 33 -6.91 -2.13 -7.61
C LYS A 33 -7.87 -2.44 -6.46
N MET A 34 -7.36 -2.93 -5.34
CA MET A 34 -8.19 -3.36 -4.21
C MET A 34 -8.75 -2.20 -3.39
N ILE A 35 -8.05 -1.07 -3.35
CA ILE A 35 -8.52 0.12 -2.62
C ILE A 35 -9.26 1.13 -3.50
N ASP A 36 -9.43 0.82 -4.79
CA ASP A 36 -10.01 1.67 -5.83
C ASP A 36 -9.33 3.05 -5.91
N SER A 37 -8.01 3.04 -6.15
CA SER A 37 -7.17 4.23 -6.24
C SER A 37 -6.27 4.20 -7.48
N PRO A 38 -5.99 5.35 -8.12
CA PRO A 38 -5.05 5.39 -9.24
C PRO A 38 -3.67 4.84 -8.85
N GLU A 39 -3.06 4.03 -9.74
CA GLU A 39 -1.75 3.40 -9.49
C GLU A 39 -0.67 4.41 -9.08
N GLN A 40 -0.58 5.53 -9.82
CA GLN A 40 0.40 6.59 -9.56
C GLN A 40 0.21 7.22 -8.18
N PHE A 41 -1.05 7.39 -7.77
CA PHE A 41 -1.39 7.97 -6.48
C PHE A 41 -1.07 6.98 -5.35
N THR A 42 -1.50 5.72 -5.51
CA THR A 42 -1.20 4.62 -4.58
C THR A 42 0.31 4.47 -4.38
N GLY A 43 1.09 4.49 -5.47
CA GLY A 43 2.55 4.42 -5.40
C GLY A 43 3.16 5.54 -4.54
N LYS A 44 2.70 6.78 -4.69
CA LYS A 44 3.13 7.91 -3.84
C LYS A 44 2.72 7.71 -2.37
N VAL A 45 1.49 7.27 -2.11
CA VAL A 45 1.00 6.98 -0.75
C VAL A 45 1.86 5.92 -0.08
N LEU A 46 2.08 4.78 -0.75
CA LEU A 46 2.91 3.70 -0.23
C LEU A 46 4.35 4.17 -0.03
N GLN A 47 4.90 4.99 -0.93
CA GLN A 47 6.23 5.58 -0.76
C GLN A 47 6.32 6.45 0.51
N TYR A 48 5.29 7.25 0.82
CA TYR A 48 5.25 8.01 2.07
C TYR A 48 5.20 7.10 3.29
N LEU A 49 4.36 6.06 3.26
CA LEU A 49 4.24 5.09 4.35
C LEU A 49 5.55 4.33 4.59
N THR A 50 6.25 3.92 3.53
CA THR A 50 7.55 3.25 3.63
C THR A 50 8.62 4.20 4.19
N ARG A 51 8.68 5.45 3.74
CA ARG A 51 9.62 6.45 4.29
C ARG A 51 9.36 6.76 5.76
N ALA A 52 8.09 6.73 6.17
CA ALA A 52 7.67 6.88 7.57
C ALA A 52 7.86 5.59 8.40
N GLN A 53 8.39 4.51 7.82
CA GLN A 53 8.61 3.21 8.49
C GLN A 53 7.32 2.57 9.03
N ILE A 54 6.18 2.86 8.41
CA ILE A 54 4.89 2.25 8.76
C ILE A 54 4.73 0.90 8.07
N ILE A 55 5.28 0.75 6.86
CA ILE A 55 5.33 -0.50 6.10
C ILE A 55 6.74 -0.73 5.55
N SER A 56 7.05 -1.99 5.25
CA SER A 56 8.26 -2.40 4.52
C SER A 56 7.90 -2.90 3.12
N SER A 57 8.80 -2.71 2.15
CA SER A 57 8.64 -3.24 0.80
C SER A 57 9.87 -4.06 0.40
N MET A 58 9.63 -5.23 -0.20
CA MET A 58 10.66 -6.12 -0.72
C MET A 58 10.80 -5.93 -2.23
N ARG A 59 12.05 -5.76 -2.70
CA ARG A 59 12.37 -5.67 -4.13
C ARG A 59 12.58 -7.06 -4.73
N GLY A 60 12.30 -7.21 -6.03
CA GLY A 60 12.58 -8.43 -6.79
C GLY A 60 11.34 -9.25 -7.16
N ARG A 61 11.54 -10.42 -7.78
CA ARG A 61 10.46 -11.35 -8.11
C ARG A 61 9.81 -11.87 -6.82
N GLY A 62 8.48 -11.81 -6.73
CA GLY A 62 7.74 -12.12 -5.50
C GLY A 62 7.87 -11.04 -4.41
N GLY A 63 8.44 -9.88 -4.77
CA GLY A 63 8.45 -8.69 -3.92
C GLY A 63 7.07 -8.03 -3.81
N GLY A 64 7.01 -7.06 -2.93
CA GLY A 64 5.81 -6.36 -2.45
C GLY A 64 6.25 -5.45 -1.32
#